data_AF-A0A8X6Q5T7-F1
#
_entry.id   AF-A0A8X6Q5T7-F1
#
_cell.length_a   1.000
_cell.length_b   1.000
_cell.length_c   1.000
_cell.angle_alpha   90.00
_cell.angle_beta   90.00
_cell.angle_gamma   90.00
#
_symmetry.space_group_name_H-M   'P 1'
#
loop_
_entity.id
_entity.type
_entity.pdbx_description
1 polymer ?
#
loop_
_entity_poly.entity_id
_entity_poly.type
_entity_poly.pdbx_seq_one_letter_code
_entity_poly.pdbx_strand_id
1 'polypeptide(L)'
;EIQLYVGDDVIILTPQNKSSYLVKYNNKSFQLFPLKSVSLNEQQLIFAYLIDEASNIIQVDARRAGVKITYNGKNVQVEVSLKYKGELCGLCGDFNGEKLREYRGVSGCLYSDSGDFAKSCTIGNCTKLSPDNPHICKGNAMYSDIDETATMEEQLDDTEELPPSFATNMGIQKA
;
A
#
# COMPACT_ATOMS: atom_id res chain seq x y z
N GLU A 1 2.97 -11.36 -10.78
CA GLU A 1 1.59 -10.88 -10.96
C GLU A 1 1.20 -10.22 -9.65
N ILE A 2 0.49 -9.11 -9.72
CA ILE A 2 -0.09 -8.46 -8.55
C ILE A 2 -1.60 -8.35 -8.74
N GLN A 3 -2.34 -8.53 -7.66
CA GLN A 3 -3.79 -8.45 -7.62
C GLN A 3 -4.17 -7.31 -6.69
N LEU A 4 -5.10 -6.48 -7.16
CA LEU A 4 -5.58 -5.30 -6.48
C LEU A 4 -7.07 -5.43 -6.28
N TYR A 5 -7.50 -5.26 -5.03
CA TYR A 5 -8.88 -5.35 -4.62
C TYR A 5 -9.35 -3.95 -4.22
N VAL A 6 -10.37 -3.44 -4.91
CA VAL A 6 -10.96 -2.11 -4.64
C VAL A 6 -12.46 -2.32 -4.38
N GLY A 7 -12.82 -2.53 -3.11
CA GLY A 7 -14.15 -3.07 -2.80
C GLY A 7 -14.30 -4.48 -3.39
N ASP A 8 -15.34 -4.70 -4.18
CA ASP A 8 -15.58 -5.98 -4.88
C ASP A 8 -14.84 -6.09 -6.22
N ASP A 9 -14.20 -5.00 -6.67
CA ASP A 9 -13.49 -4.96 -7.94
C ASP A 9 -12.10 -5.58 -7.84
N VAL A 10 -11.76 -6.44 -8.81
CA VAL A 10 -10.45 -7.10 -8.90
C VAL A 10 -9.71 -6.63 -10.14
N ILE A 11 -8.53 -6.05 -9.94
CA ILE A 11 -7.62 -5.61 -11.00
C ILE A 11 -6.33 -6.43 -10.91
N ILE A 12 -5.92 -7.03 -12.02
CA ILE A 12 -4.72 -7.87 -12.07
C ILE A 12 -3.72 -7.24 -13.03
N LEU A 13 -2.53 -6.96 -12.50
CA LEU A 13 -1.39 -6.47 -13.27
C LEU A 13 -0.36 -7.60 -13.38
N THR A 14 -0.17 -8.10 -14.59
CA THR A 14 0.86 -9.11 -14.86
C THR A 14 2.21 -8.45 -15.14
N PRO A 15 3.33 -9.06 -14.75
CA PRO A 15 4.64 -8.63 -15.21
C PRO A 15 4.63 -8.73 -16.74
N GLN A 16 4.86 -7.61 -17.43
CA GLN A 16 4.73 -7.57 -18.88
C GLN A 16 6.02 -8.00 -19.56
N ASN A 17 5.86 -8.76 -20.64
CA ASN A 17 6.86 -8.82 -21.69
C ASN A 17 6.53 -7.71 -22.69
N LYS A 18 7.56 -7.04 -23.24
CA LYS A 18 7.51 -5.79 -24.06
C LYS A 18 6.58 -5.81 -25.30
N SER A 19 5.84 -6.89 -25.56
CA SER A 19 4.96 -7.06 -26.71
C SER A 19 3.50 -6.67 -26.46
N SER A 20 3.01 -6.65 -25.22
CA SER A 20 1.61 -6.27 -24.92
C SER A 20 1.42 -5.86 -23.46
N TYR A 21 0.94 -4.64 -23.21
CA TYR A 21 0.55 -4.18 -21.87
C TYR A 21 -0.91 -4.48 -21.57
N LEU A 22 -1.17 -5.60 -20.90
CA LEU A 22 -2.53 -6.04 -20.54
C LEU A 22 -2.84 -5.83 -19.06
N VAL A 23 -4.01 -5.24 -18.78
CA VAL A 23 -4.61 -5.18 -17.45
C VAL A 23 -5.87 -6.02 -17.46
N LYS A 24 -6.08 -6.88 -16.46
CA LYS A 24 -7.38 -7.55 -16.28
C LYS A 24 -8.18 -6.83 -15.21
N TYR A 25 -9.45 -6.59 -15.48
CA TYR A 25 -10.42 -6.05 -14.54
C TYR A 25 -11.66 -6.96 -14.55
N ASN A 26 -12.01 -7.55 -13.41
CA ASN A 26 -13.14 -8.48 -13.25
C ASN A 26 -13.19 -9.54 -14.36
N ASN A 27 -12.06 -10.21 -14.61
CA ASN A 27 -11.82 -11.21 -15.66
C ASN A 27 -11.83 -10.72 -17.11
N LYS A 28 -12.07 -9.42 -17.37
CA LYS A 28 -11.97 -8.83 -18.69
C LYS A 28 -10.60 -8.20 -18.92
N SER A 29 -9.97 -8.52 -20.04
CA SER A 29 -8.66 -7.94 -20.41
C SER A 29 -8.82 -6.60 -21.15
N PHE A 30 -7.94 -5.66 -20.84
CA PHE A 30 -7.85 -4.35 -21.44
C PHE A 30 -6.41 -4.11 -21.91
N GLN A 31 -6.25 -3.71 -23.17
CA GLN A 31 -4.96 -3.33 -23.73
C GLN A 31 -4.68 -1.87 -23.42
N LEU A 32 -3.52 -1.59 -22.83
CA LEU A 32 -3.04 -0.24 -22.62
C LEU A 32 -2.24 0.24 -23.84
N PHE A 33 -2.31 1.55 -24.07
CA PHE A 33 -1.58 2.24 -25.12
C PHE A 33 -0.92 3.50 -24.53
N PRO A 34 0.26 3.91 -25.02
CA PRO A 34 0.92 5.12 -24.55
C PRO A 34 0.02 6.34 -24.71
N LEU A 35 0.08 7.25 -23.74
CA LEU A 35 -0.66 8.52 -23.72
C LEU A 35 -2.19 8.39 -23.77
N LYS A 36 -2.74 7.17 -23.61
CA LYS A 36 -4.17 6.92 -23.55
C LYS A 36 -4.54 6.35 -22.20
N SER A 37 -5.56 6.93 -21.59
CA SER A 37 -6.25 6.30 -20.47
C SER A 37 -7.19 5.22 -20.97
N VAL A 38 -7.31 4.15 -20.20
CA VAL A 38 -8.34 3.13 -20.39
C VAL A 38 -9.25 3.14 -19.18
N SER A 39 -10.54 3.37 -19.39
CA SER A 39 -11.55 3.25 -18.34
C SER A 39 -11.83 1.78 -18.06
N LEU A 40 -11.56 1.33 -16.83
CA LEU A 40 -11.90 -0.01 -16.37
C LEU A 40 -13.31 -0.03 -15.80
N ASN A 41 -13.68 1.03 -15.06
CA ASN A 41 -15.02 1.25 -14.51
C ASN A 41 -15.32 2.76 -14.42
N GLU A 42 -16.28 3.24 -15.21
CA GLU A 42 -16.64 4.67 -15.24
C GLU A 42 -17.37 5.11 -13.97
N GLN A 43 -18.20 4.25 -13.37
CA GLN A 43 -19.00 4.57 -12.18
C GLN A 43 -18.14 4.69 -10.91
N GLN A 44 -17.10 3.87 -10.81
CA GLN A 44 -16.11 3.88 -9.73
C GLN A 44 -14.88 4.75 -10.05
N LEU A 45 -14.85 5.36 -11.24
CA LEU A 45 -13.76 6.21 -11.73
C LEU A 45 -12.39 5.49 -11.66
N ILE A 46 -12.34 4.25 -12.14
CA ILE A 46 -11.14 3.43 -12.21
C ILE A 46 -10.55 3.50 -13.62
N PHE A 47 -9.32 4.01 -13.71
CA PHE A 47 -8.59 4.18 -14.97
C PHE A 47 -7.23 3.51 -14.90
N ALA A 48 -6.76 2.98 -16.03
CA ALA A 48 -5.43 2.42 -16.18
C ALA A 48 -4.65 3.17 -17.28
N TYR A 49 -3.34 3.24 -17.09
CA TYR A 49 -2.42 4.00 -17.93
C TYR A 49 -1.14 3.21 -18.16
N LEU A 50 -0.60 3.32 -19.38
CA LEU A 50 0.78 3.00 -19.67
C LEU A 50 1.58 4.30 -19.61
N ILE A 51 2.35 4.48 -18.55
CA ILE A 51 3.05 5.73 -18.24
C ILE A 51 4.38 5.78 -18.99
N ASP A 52 5.14 4.70 -18.96
CA ASP A 52 6.44 4.59 -19.62
C ASP A 52 6.65 3.18 -20.17
N GLU A 53 6.73 3.05 -21.49
CA GLU A 53 7.02 1.79 -22.18
C GLU A 53 8.46 1.30 -21.96
N ALA A 54 9.43 2.21 -21.88
CA ALA A 54 10.83 1.84 -21.72
C ALA A 54 11.06 1.19 -20.35
N SER A 55 10.41 1.74 -19.32
CA SER A 55 10.50 1.26 -17.93
C SER A 55 9.37 0.30 -17.53
N ASN A 56 8.47 -0.06 -18.45
CA ASN A 56 7.29 -0.91 -18.23
C ASN A 56 6.38 -0.43 -17.09
N ILE A 57 6.19 0.88 -16.94
CA ILE A 57 5.40 1.46 -15.86
C ILE A 57 3.93 1.49 -16.23
N ILE A 58 3.13 0.69 -15.51
CA ILE A 58 1.67 0.72 -15.55
C ILE A 58 1.17 1.43 -14.29
N GLN A 59 0.18 2.30 -14.46
CA GLN A 59 -0.50 2.96 -13.36
C GLN A 59 -2.00 2.63 -13.38
N VAL A 60 -2.58 2.47 -12.20
CA VAL A 60 -4.02 2.34 -11.99
C VAL A 60 -4.47 3.42 -10.99
N ASP A 61 -5.43 4.23 -11.40
CA ASP A 61 -6.07 5.25 -10.56
C ASP A 61 -7.50 4.81 -10.24
N ALA A 62 -7.78 4.46 -8.99
CA ALA A 62 -9.14 4.28 -8.47
C ALA A 62 -9.56 5.57 -7.75
N ARG A 63 -10.02 6.56 -8.51
CA ARG A 63 -10.17 7.94 -8.01
C ARG A 63 -11.22 8.07 -6.90
N ARG A 64 -12.33 7.35 -7.00
CA ARG A 64 -13.39 7.37 -5.98
C ARG A 64 -12.94 6.72 -4.67
N ALA A 65 -12.17 5.63 -4.80
CA ALA A 65 -11.52 5.00 -3.65
C ALA A 65 -10.41 5.90 -3.09
N GLY A 66 -9.77 6.73 -3.91
CA GLY A 66 -8.62 7.55 -3.51
C GLY A 66 -7.36 6.70 -3.38
N VAL A 67 -7.18 5.75 -4.30
CA VAL A 67 -6.03 4.85 -4.36
C VAL A 67 -5.38 4.97 -5.74
N LYS A 68 -4.06 5.07 -5.77
CA LYS A 68 -3.24 5.05 -6.98
C LYS A 68 -2.13 4.03 -6.82
N ILE A 69 -1.89 3.27 -7.88
CA ILE A 69 -0.93 2.18 -7.88
C ILE A 69 -0.04 2.32 -9.10
N THR A 70 1.26 2.22 -8.88
CA THR A 70 2.26 2.21 -9.95
C THR A 70 3.04 0.91 -9.87
N TYR A 71 3.18 0.21 -10.99
CA TYR A 71 3.84 -1.08 -11.07
C TYR A 71 4.74 -1.15 -12.30
N ASN A 72 5.99 -1.57 -12.11
CA ASN A 72 6.98 -1.66 -13.19
C ASN A 72 7.37 -3.11 -13.57
N GLY A 73 6.58 -4.10 -13.13
CA GLY A 73 6.91 -5.52 -13.29
C GLY A 73 7.73 -6.11 -12.14
N LYS A 74 8.32 -5.27 -11.29
CA LYS A 74 9.15 -5.68 -10.14
C LYS A 74 8.72 -5.02 -8.84
N ASN A 75 8.64 -3.70 -8.83
CA ASN A 75 8.26 -2.88 -7.70
C ASN A 75 6.81 -2.44 -7.84
N VAL A 76 6.11 -2.37 -6.72
CA VAL A 76 4.81 -1.72 -6.61
C VAL A 76 4.94 -0.50 -5.70
N GLN A 77 4.29 0.58 -6.08
CA GLN A 77 4.13 1.77 -5.27
C GLN A 77 2.64 2.00 -5.07
N VAL A 78 2.25 2.26 -3.82
CA VAL A 78 0.87 2.53 -3.42
C VAL A 78 0.79 3.94 -2.87
N GLU A 79 -0.10 4.74 -3.44
CA GLU A 79 -0.46 6.05 -2.95
C GLU A 79 -1.94 6.04 -2.55
N VAL A 80 -2.26 6.57 -1.38
CA VAL A 80 -3.63 6.66 -0.89
C VAL A 80 -3.96 8.09 -0.45
N SER A 81 -5.24 8.42 -0.47
CA SER A 81 -5.74 9.69 0.03
C SER A 81 -5.49 9.84 1.53
N LEU A 82 -5.22 11.08 1.98
CA LEU A 82 -5.07 11.44 3.39
C LEU A 82 -6.27 11.07 4.27
N LYS A 83 -7.44 10.80 3.67
CA LYS A 83 -8.61 10.30 4.41
C LYS A 83 -8.36 8.95 5.12
N TYR A 84 -7.33 8.21 4.71
CA TYR A 84 -6.94 6.93 5.30
C TYR A 84 -5.88 7.05 6.41
N LYS A 85 -5.51 8.27 6.81
CA LYS A 85 -4.47 8.49 7.84
C LYS A 85 -4.87 7.81 9.15
N GLY A 86 -4.05 6.87 9.62
CA GLY A 86 -4.31 6.10 10.85
C GLY A 86 -5.36 5.01 10.72
N GLU A 87 -5.92 4.77 9.53
CA GLU A 87 -6.96 3.77 9.28
C GLU A 87 -6.45 2.55 8.48
N LEU A 88 -5.21 2.59 8.00
CA LEU A 88 -4.62 1.48 7.25
C LEU A 88 -4.12 0.38 8.19
N CYS A 89 -3.80 -0.78 7.62
CA CYS A 89 -3.10 -1.85 8.30
C CYS A 89 -2.34 -2.71 7.29
N GLY A 90 -1.43 -3.55 7.79
CA GLY A 90 -0.61 -4.45 6.97
C GLY A 90 0.81 -3.94 6.79
N LEU A 91 1.51 -4.47 5.78
CA LEU A 91 2.94 -4.22 5.58
C LEU A 91 3.30 -2.76 5.28
N CYS A 92 2.35 -1.95 4.79
CA CYS A 92 2.54 -0.52 4.56
C CYS A 92 2.25 0.35 5.80
N GLY A 93 1.98 -0.27 6.95
CA GLY A 93 1.66 0.41 8.21
C GLY A 93 0.24 0.95 8.25
N ASP A 94 -0.03 1.75 9.29
CA ASP A 94 -1.34 2.38 9.55
C ASP A 94 -1.47 3.80 8.98
N PHE A 95 -0.39 4.32 8.37
CA PHE A 95 -0.33 5.64 7.76
C PHE A 95 -0.65 6.79 8.75
N ASN A 96 -0.30 6.66 10.03
CA ASN A 96 -0.56 7.68 11.04
C ASN A 96 0.50 8.82 11.09
N GLY A 97 1.65 8.65 10.42
CA GLY A 97 2.78 9.61 10.39
C GLY A 97 3.89 9.33 11.40
N GLU A 98 3.75 8.29 12.23
CA GLU A 98 4.70 7.90 13.26
C GLU A 98 5.70 6.86 12.74
N LYS A 99 6.94 7.29 12.51
CA LYS A 99 8.01 6.43 11.95
C LYS A 99 8.60 5.43 12.95
N LEU A 100 8.51 5.72 14.25
CA LEU A 100 9.17 4.90 15.29
C LEU A 100 8.35 3.66 15.68
N ARG A 101 7.06 3.61 15.36
CA ARG A 101 6.14 2.51 15.72
C ARG A 101 5.35 2.02 14.51
N GLU A 102 6.04 1.76 13.40
CA GLU A 102 5.42 1.29 12.14
C GLU A 102 5.14 -0.21 12.12
N TYR A 103 5.82 -1.01 12.95
CA TYR A 103 5.63 -2.47 13.03
C TYR A 103 4.40 -2.84 13.86
N ARG A 104 3.25 -2.23 13.54
CA ARG A 104 1.94 -2.54 14.10
C ARG A 104 1.26 -3.58 13.22
N GLY A 105 1.19 -4.81 13.71
CA GLY A 105 0.54 -5.90 13.00
C GLY A 105 -0.98 -5.71 12.88
N VAL A 106 -1.63 -6.60 12.12
CA VAL A 106 -3.08 -6.55 11.85
C VAL A 106 -3.92 -6.66 13.14
N SER A 107 -3.39 -7.28 14.19
CA SER A 107 -4.01 -7.37 15.52
C SER A 107 -3.86 -6.09 16.37
N GLY A 108 -3.13 -5.09 15.88
CA GLY A 108 -2.78 -3.87 16.62
C GLY A 108 -1.61 -4.04 17.60
N CYS A 109 -0.96 -5.20 17.63
CA CYS A 109 0.25 -5.40 18.44
C CYS A 109 1.48 -4.75 17.79
N LEU A 110 2.36 -4.19 18.62
CA LEU A 110 3.63 -3.61 18.21
C LEU A 110 4.75 -4.67 18.31
N TYR A 111 5.44 -4.88 17.19
CA TYR A 111 6.56 -5.80 17.06
C TYR A 111 7.88 -5.02 17.01
N SER A 112 8.94 -5.58 17.57
CA SER A 112 10.30 -5.04 17.47
C SER A 112 11.11 -5.67 16.33
N ASP A 113 10.69 -6.85 15.86
CA ASP A 113 11.31 -7.58 14.75
C ASP A 113 10.46 -7.50 13.49
N SER A 114 11.11 -7.23 12.35
CA SER A 114 10.43 -7.06 11.06
C SER A 114 9.89 -8.37 10.50
N GLY A 115 10.53 -9.50 10.80
CA GLY A 115 10.07 -10.82 10.40
C GLY A 115 8.78 -11.22 11.12
N ASP A 116 8.71 -10.99 12.42
CA ASP A 116 7.50 -11.23 13.21
C ASP A 116 6.36 -10.30 12.85
N PHE A 117 6.66 -9.02 12.60
CA PHE A 117 5.70 -8.10 12.01
C PHE A 117 5.16 -8.61 10.66
N ALA A 118 6.04 -9.04 9.75
CA ALA A 118 5.62 -9.54 8.44
C ALA A 118 4.72 -10.80 8.54
N LYS A 119 5.02 -11.70 9.48
CA LYS A 119 4.17 -12.87 9.78
C LYS A 119 2.77 -12.47 10.24
N SER A 120 2.64 -11.37 11.00
CA SER A 120 1.34 -10.87 11.46
C SER A 120 0.44 -10.35 10.33
N CYS A 121 1.01 -10.10 9.15
CA CYS A 121 0.35 -9.55 7.97
C CYS A 121 0.08 -10.59 6.87
N THR A 122 0.40 -11.86 7.09
CA THR A 122 0.21 -12.91 6.08
C THR A 122 -1.26 -13.25 5.90
N ILE A 123 -1.69 -13.46 4.66
CA ILE A 123 -3.03 -13.92 4.30
C ILE A 123 -2.91 -15.34 3.73
N GLY A 124 -3.74 -16.27 4.21
CA GLY A 124 -3.76 -17.67 3.75
C GLY A 124 -3.01 -18.65 4.66
N ASN A 125 -2.71 -19.84 4.13
CA ASN A 125 -2.08 -20.93 4.89
C ASN A 125 -0.55 -20.82 4.86
N CYS A 126 0.04 -20.18 5.87
CA CYS A 126 1.49 -20.16 6.08
C CYS A 126 1.89 -21.15 7.19
N THR A 127 3.07 -21.76 7.05
CA THR A 127 3.56 -22.81 7.96
C THR A 127 4.21 -22.27 9.24
N LYS A 128 4.52 -20.96 9.32
CA LYS A 128 5.13 -20.32 10.50
C LYS A 128 4.54 -18.93 10.74
N LEU A 129 3.44 -18.89 11.50
CA LEU A 129 2.73 -17.66 11.85
C LEU A 129 3.09 -17.13 13.24
N SER A 130 3.69 -17.96 14.09
CA SER A 130 4.05 -17.57 15.44
C SER A 130 5.24 -16.61 15.44
N PRO A 131 5.16 -15.50 16.19
CA PRO A 131 6.30 -14.63 16.39
C PRO A 131 7.39 -15.35 17.20
N ASP A 132 8.64 -15.16 16.80
CA ASP A 132 9.81 -15.73 17.48
C ASP A 132 10.30 -14.82 18.62
N ASN A 133 9.94 -13.54 18.61
CA ASN A 133 10.38 -12.51 19.55
C ASN A 133 9.20 -11.91 20.38
N PRO A 134 9.50 -11.28 21.53
CA PRO A 134 8.51 -10.55 22.31
C PRO A 134 7.88 -9.41 21.51
N HIS A 135 6.59 -9.18 21.74
CA HIS A 135 5.80 -8.11 21.13
C HIS A 135 4.77 -7.58 22.14
N ILE A 136 4.26 -6.37 21.90
CA ILE A 136 3.39 -5.66 22.83
C ILE A 136 1.97 -5.60 22.25
N CYS A 137 0.98 -6.11 22.98
CA CYS A 137 -0.43 -6.08 22.58
C CYS A 137 -1.28 -5.28 23.58
N LYS A 138 -2.39 -4.69 23.11
CA LYS A 138 -3.40 -4.07 23.97
C LYS A 138 -3.97 -5.14 24.92
N GLY A 139 -3.81 -4.95 26.23
CA GLY A 139 -4.24 -5.89 27.28
C GLY A 139 -3.13 -6.48 28.15
N ASN A 140 -1.85 -6.32 27.77
CA ASN A 140 -0.73 -6.58 28.68
C ASN A 140 -0.39 -5.31 29.47
N ALA A 141 -0.06 -5.46 30.76
CA ALA A 141 0.25 -4.39 31.72
C ALA A 141 1.47 -3.49 31.34
N MET A 142 2.06 -3.66 30.15
CA MET A 142 3.04 -2.75 29.55
C MET A 142 2.43 -1.71 28.59
N TYR A 143 1.09 -1.71 28.42
CA TYR A 143 0.37 -0.74 27.58
C TYR A 143 -0.24 0.43 28.38
N SER A 144 -0.15 0.43 29.73
CA SER A 144 -0.78 1.46 30.56
C SER A 144 -0.03 2.80 30.60
N ASP A 145 1.23 2.83 30.15
CA ASP A 145 2.09 4.02 30.27
C ASP A 145 2.40 4.70 28.93
N ILE A 146 1.81 4.23 27.82
CA ILE A 146 1.98 4.87 26.51
C ILE A 146 0.77 5.77 26.28
N ASP A 147 0.86 6.98 26.82
CA ASP A 147 -0.09 8.05 26.57
C ASP A 147 -0.23 8.29 25.05
N GLU A 148 -1.44 8.11 24.51
CA GLU A 148 -1.78 8.43 23.12
C GLU A 148 -1.79 9.96 22.86
N THR A 149 -1.43 10.80 23.84
CA THR A 149 -1.47 12.27 23.75
C THR A 149 -0.12 12.97 23.59
N ALA A 150 0.93 12.31 23.05
CA ALA A 150 2.13 13.03 22.61
C ALA A 150 1.82 13.86 21.33
N THR A 151 1.11 14.97 21.50
CA THR A 151 1.12 16.10 20.57
C THR A 151 2.53 16.65 20.56
N MET A 152 3.31 16.34 19.53
CA MET A 152 4.41 17.21 19.18
C MET A 152 3.78 18.48 18.62
N GLU A 153 3.80 19.55 19.42
CA GLU A 153 3.77 20.91 18.89
C GLU A 153 5.01 21.05 17.98
N GLU A 154 4.85 20.71 16.71
CA GLU A 154 5.79 21.16 15.69
C GLU A 154 5.46 22.64 15.47
N GLN A 155 6.37 23.51 15.92
CA GLN A 155 6.29 24.94 15.64
C GLN A 155 6.16 25.11 14.13
N LEU A 156 5.04 25.69 13.68
CA LEU A 156 4.90 26.16 12.31
C LEU A 156 5.95 27.25 12.09
N ASP A 157 7.00 26.93 11.33
CA ASP A 157 7.74 27.93 10.58
C ASP A 157 7.09 28.02 9.20
N ASP A 158 6.32 29.09 9.00
CA ASP A 158 5.53 29.37 7.80
C ASP A 158 6.44 29.78 6.62
N THR A 159 7.30 28.89 6.11
CA THR A 159 7.86 28.99 4.75
C THR A 159 8.58 27.71 4.34
N GLU A 160 7.87 26.69 3.89
CA GLU A 160 8.43 25.77 2.89
C GLU A 160 7.31 25.14 2.05
N GLU A 161 7.44 25.20 0.74
CA GLU A 161 6.50 24.66 -0.23
C GLU A 161 6.20 23.18 0.05
N LEU A 162 4.93 22.79 -0.06
CA LEU A 162 4.46 21.41 0.05
C LEU A 162 5.37 20.45 -0.73
N PRO A 163 6.10 19.52 -0.07
CA PRO A 163 6.87 18.53 -0.80
C PRO A 163 5.92 17.58 -1.54
N PRO A 164 6.28 17.15 -2.77
CA PRO A 164 5.44 16.30 -3.59
C PRO A 164 5.27 14.92 -2.93
N SER A 165 4.03 14.44 -2.89
CA SER A 165 3.59 13.05 -2.67
C SER A 165 4.68 12.09 -2.16
N PHE A 166 4.67 11.77 -0.86
CA PHE A 166 5.58 10.79 -0.28
C PHE A 166 5.24 9.39 -0.79
N ALA A 167 6.02 8.94 -1.76
CA ALA A 167 6.13 7.54 -2.15
C ALA A 167 6.84 6.77 -1.03
N THR A 168 6.12 5.98 -0.23
CA THR A 168 6.77 4.99 0.62
C THR A 168 7.27 3.86 -0.28
N ASN A 169 8.54 3.92 -0.65
CA ASN A 169 9.23 2.83 -1.33
C ASN A 169 9.40 1.66 -0.35
N MET A 170 8.41 0.77 -0.29
CA MET A 170 8.61 -0.59 0.24
C MET A 170 8.26 -1.56 -0.87
N GLY A 171 9.31 -2.00 -1.58
CA GLY A 171 9.21 -3.04 -2.57
C GLY A 171 8.73 -4.34 -1.93
N ILE A 172 7.64 -4.89 -2.45
CA ILE A 172 7.27 -6.27 -2.21
C ILE A 172 8.34 -7.14 -2.89
N GLN A 173 9.26 -7.72 -2.12
CA GLN A 173 10.11 -8.77 -2.66
C GLN A 173 9.27 -10.02 -2.89
N LYS A 174 9.34 -10.54 -4.11
CA LYS A 174 8.70 -11.78 -4.54
C LYS A 174 9.42 -12.96 -3.88
N ALA A 175 8.62 -13.96 -3.48
CA ALA A 175 9.04 -15.25 -2.92
C ALA A 175 10.22 -15.90 -3.67
#